data_AF-A0AA39NCI7-F1
#
_entry.id   AF-A0AA39NCI7-F1
#
_cell.length_a   1.000
_cell.length_b   1.000
_cell.length_c   1.000
_cell.angle_alpha   90.00
_cell.angle_beta   90.00
_cell.angle_gamma   90.00
#
_symmetry.space_group_name_H-M   'P 1'
#
loop_
_entity.id
_entity.type
_entity.pdbx_description
1 polymer ?
#
loop_
_entity_poly.entity_id
_entity_poly.type
_entity_poly.pdbx_seq_one_letter_code
_entity_poly.pdbx_strand_id
1 'polypeptide(L)'
;DAVVEESKIPSVQLDMDSITDTLAASMACSLLGHVLFLKNQVPLPVPQLARISITGKVNVRTTKLRTELLDSFDTLLSHLGTTFTALSTAFARCFPQEQRPGTVHTSRAYMAILMGPSIGSAKSKVMLAVDGLEAKVWGQRDDLRLEDEGGNSESDDDECDNDDDQESQSSDGDAEGPSDSDESDADDDENDRASSPPPPSAFAEEQRILRTADRLLSRALVSADCDGNGLASEISPTQTHILIRAPRRFVHPSWIPRQNVTASMDNFLEQFIGVAGHGPRTSKKKTKVEGLWVACQKPSTDLGTDVKNEEDEMIWWSWDGKLVGFAGW
;
A
#
# COMPACT_ATOMS: atom_id res chain seq x y z
N ASP A 1 35.75 16.29 -10.44
CA ASP A 1 35.05 15.07 -10.01
C ASP A 1 34.12 15.37 -8.85
N ALA A 2 32.84 15.62 -9.16
CA ALA A 2 31.81 15.69 -8.14
C ALA A 2 31.44 14.24 -7.78
N VAL A 3 31.83 13.81 -6.58
CA VAL A 3 31.37 12.53 -6.02
C VAL A 3 29.85 12.64 -5.94
N VAL A 4 29.15 11.86 -6.76
CA VAL A 4 27.70 11.69 -6.66
C VAL A 4 27.47 10.99 -5.32
N GLU A 5 27.14 11.76 -4.28
CA GLU A 5 26.69 11.18 -3.01
C GLU A 5 25.41 10.40 -3.28
N GLU A 6 25.49 9.08 -3.21
CA GLU A 6 24.34 8.18 -3.36
C GLU A 6 23.26 8.55 -2.34
N SER A 7 22.01 8.63 -2.83
CA SER A 7 20.84 8.89 -1.99
C SER A 7 20.71 7.80 -0.92
N LYS A 8 20.62 8.19 0.35
CA LYS A 8 20.52 7.25 1.48
C LYS A 8 19.15 6.61 1.64
N ILE A 9 18.15 7.13 0.93
CA ILE A 9 16.78 6.60 0.96
C ILE A 9 16.67 5.54 -0.12
N PRO A 10 16.27 4.29 0.21
CA PRO A 10 15.99 3.29 -0.81
C PRO A 10 14.97 3.81 -1.81
N SER A 11 15.23 3.57 -3.09
CA SER A 11 14.32 3.95 -4.16
C SER A 11 13.87 2.74 -4.98
N VAL A 12 12.61 2.74 -5.39
CA VAL A 12 12.00 1.76 -6.28
C VAL A 12 11.59 2.49 -7.55
N GLN A 13 12.17 2.08 -8.67
CA GLN A 13 11.82 2.59 -10.00
C GLN A 13 10.89 1.59 -10.67
N LEU A 14 9.69 2.06 -11.03
CA LEU A 14 8.65 1.28 -11.70
C LEU A 14 8.67 1.56 -13.20
N ASP A 15 8.56 0.50 -13.99
CA ASP A 15 8.58 0.53 -15.45
C ASP A 15 7.19 0.90 -16.02
N MET A 16 6.70 2.08 -15.66
CA MET A 16 5.39 2.61 -16.06
C MET A 16 5.41 4.13 -16.11
N ASP A 17 4.41 4.71 -16.78
CA ASP A 17 4.28 6.16 -16.95
C ASP A 17 3.60 6.86 -15.77
N SER A 18 2.75 6.14 -15.03
CA SER A 18 2.08 6.64 -13.84
C SER A 18 1.77 5.48 -12.90
N ILE A 19 1.60 5.79 -11.61
CA ILE A 19 1.29 4.84 -10.56
C ILE A 19 -0.21 4.93 -10.29
N THR A 20 -0.93 3.83 -10.50
CA THR A 20 -2.36 3.75 -10.19
C THR A 20 -2.61 3.83 -8.68
N ASP A 21 -3.82 4.21 -8.29
CA ASP A 21 -4.22 4.24 -6.87
C ASP A 21 -4.16 2.86 -6.22
N THR A 22 -4.55 1.80 -6.93
CA THR A 22 -4.44 0.41 -6.45
C THR A 22 -2.98 0.02 -6.17
N LEU A 23 -2.07 0.36 -7.08
CA LEU A 23 -0.64 0.06 -6.92
C LEU A 23 -0.02 0.87 -5.78
N ALA A 24 -0.35 2.16 -5.67
CA ALA A 24 0.10 3.00 -4.57
C ALA A 24 -0.38 2.48 -3.20
N ALA A 25 -1.65 2.07 -3.11
CA ALA A 25 -2.21 1.44 -1.92
C ALA A 25 -1.46 0.14 -1.59
N SER A 26 -1.26 -0.75 -2.55
CA SER A 26 -0.54 -2.01 -2.35
C SER A 26 0.89 -1.78 -1.84
N MET A 27 1.62 -0.81 -2.40
CA MET A 27 2.98 -0.45 -1.97
C MET A 27 3.00 0.12 -0.55
N ALA A 28 2.01 0.95 -0.19
CA ALA A 28 1.84 1.47 1.17
C ALA A 28 1.59 0.35 2.19
N CYS A 29 0.72 -0.59 1.83
CA CYS A 29 0.39 -1.77 2.62
C CYS A 29 1.62 -2.67 2.84
N SER A 30 2.36 -2.96 1.77
CA SER A 30 3.60 -3.76 1.83
C SER A 30 4.66 -3.11 2.71
N LEU A 31 4.93 -1.81 2.50
CA LEU A 31 5.88 -1.08 3.34
C LEU A 31 5.44 -1.09 4.81
N LEU A 32 4.15 -0.88 5.11
CA LEU A 32 3.65 -0.91 6.49
C LEU A 32 3.91 -2.27 7.15
N GLY A 33 3.60 -3.37 6.45
CA GLY A 33 3.89 -4.73 6.93
C GLY A 33 5.38 -4.94 7.23
N HIS A 34 6.25 -4.48 6.33
CA HIS A 34 7.70 -4.51 6.53
C HIS A 34 8.15 -3.65 7.72
N VAL A 35 7.65 -2.43 7.86
CA VAL A 35 8.00 -1.51 8.95
C VAL A 35 7.60 -2.10 10.30
N LEU A 36 6.40 -2.66 10.43
CA LEU A 36 5.96 -3.28 11.69
C LEU A 36 6.91 -4.41 12.12
N PHE A 37 7.35 -5.23 11.17
CA PHE A 37 8.29 -6.31 11.44
C PHE A 37 9.71 -5.80 11.75
N LEU A 38 10.29 -4.98 10.87
CA LEU A 38 11.65 -4.46 10.99
C LEU A 38 11.85 -3.56 12.22
N LYS A 39 10.78 -2.98 12.73
CA LYS A 39 10.77 -2.13 13.94
C LYS A 39 10.32 -2.87 15.19
N ASN A 40 10.28 -4.20 15.13
CA ASN A 40 9.93 -5.08 16.24
C ASN A 40 8.56 -4.75 16.88
N GLN A 41 7.61 -4.26 16.08
CA GLN A 41 6.23 -4.05 16.51
C GLN A 41 5.43 -5.36 16.43
N VAL A 42 5.88 -6.30 15.60
CA VAL A 42 5.32 -7.64 15.50
C VAL A 42 6.45 -8.69 15.42
N PRO A 43 6.26 -9.89 15.99
CA PRO A 43 7.33 -10.89 16.07
C PRO A 43 7.61 -11.60 14.74
N LEU A 44 6.65 -11.59 13.81
CA LEU A 44 6.75 -12.20 12.49
C LEU A 44 6.10 -11.28 11.44
N PRO A 45 6.45 -11.42 10.15
CA PRO A 45 5.75 -10.73 9.07
C PRO A 45 4.23 -10.94 9.15
N VAL A 46 3.46 -9.89 8.91
CA VAL A 46 1.99 -9.90 9.05
C VAL A 46 1.32 -11.05 8.27
N PRO A 47 1.71 -11.38 7.03
CA PRO A 47 1.14 -12.54 6.30
C PRO A 47 1.45 -13.90 6.94
N GLN A 48 2.54 -14.02 7.70
CA GLN A 48 2.84 -15.22 8.48
C GLN A 48 2.01 -15.24 9.76
N LEU A 49 1.83 -14.08 10.41
CA LEU A 49 0.97 -13.96 11.58
C LEU A 49 -0.48 -14.31 11.30
N ALA A 50 -1.02 -14.05 10.11
CA ALA A 50 -2.40 -14.46 9.80
C ALA A 50 -2.57 -15.99 9.77
N ARG A 51 -1.54 -16.74 9.34
CA ARG A 51 -1.63 -18.18 9.04
C ARG A 51 -1.36 -19.11 10.23
N ILE A 52 -0.65 -18.63 11.24
CA ILE A 52 -0.19 -19.51 12.33
C ILE A 52 -1.33 -19.75 13.31
N SER A 53 -2.02 -20.88 13.23
CA SER A 53 -2.90 -21.32 14.31
C SER A 53 -2.08 -21.53 15.57
N ILE A 54 -2.45 -20.85 16.65
CA ILE A 54 -1.74 -20.92 17.92
C ILE A 54 -2.11 -22.25 18.60
N THR A 55 -1.39 -23.32 18.29
CA THR A 55 -1.59 -24.64 18.89
C THR A 55 -0.73 -24.78 20.14
N GLY A 56 -1.30 -24.52 21.33
CA GLY A 56 -0.59 -24.69 22.61
C GLY A 56 -1.17 -23.86 23.75
N LYS A 57 -0.55 -23.97 24.94
CA LYS A 57 -0.88 -23.14 26.13
C LYS A 57 -0.37 -21.70 25.95
N VAL A 58 -0.88 -20.99 24.94
CA VAL A 58 -0.45 -19.61 24.68
C VAL A 58 -1.25 -18.64 25.54
N ASN A 59 -0.57 -17.56 25.90
CA ASN A 59 -1.12 -16.49 26.72
C ASN A 59 -2.34 -15.86 26.02
N VAL A 60 -3.53 -15.99 26.62
CA VAL A 60 -4.80 -15.41 26.14
C VAL A 60 -4.66 -13.93 25.77
N ARG A 61 -3.83 -13.19 26.51
CA ARG A 61 -3.55 -11.78 26.24
C ARG A 61 -2.83 -11.56 24.90
N THR A 62 -1.82 -12.38 24.59
CA THR A 62 -1.07 -12.29 23.33
C THR A 62 -1.96 -12.63 22.15
N THR A 63 -2.78 -13.68 22.26
CA THR A 63 -3.77 -14.04 21.24
C THR A 63 -4.72 -12.88 20.96
N LYS A 64 -5.25 -12.25 22.02
CA LYS A 64 -6.13 -11.08 21.87
C LYS A 64 -5.44 -9.91 21.17
N LEU A 65 -4.23 -9.54 21.59
CA LEU A 65 -3.47 -8.45 20.95
C LEU A 65 -3.15 -8.74 19.48
N ARG A 66 -2.85 -10.01 19.15
CA ARG A 66 -2.64 -10.43 17.77
C ARG A 66 -3.92 -10.28 16.94
N THR A 67 -5.06 -10.75 17.42
CA THR A 67 -6.34 -10.60 16.71
C THR A 67 -6.69 -9.13 16.52
N GLU A 68 -6.60 -8.30 17.57
CA GLU A 68 -6.84 -6.85 17.47
C GLU A 68 -5.91 -6.17 16.45
N LEU A 69 -4.63 -6.56 16.40
CA LEU A 69 -3.68 -6.05 15.42
C LEU A 69 -4.05 -6.47 14.00
N LEU A 70 -4.40 -7.75 13.78
CA LEU A 70 -4.77 -8.25 12.46
C LEU A 70 -6.05 -7.58 11.95
N ASP A 71 -7.07 -7.45 12.79
CA ASP A 71 -8.34 -6.78 12.45
C ASP A 71 -8.11 -5.30 12.12
N SER A 72 -7.28 -4.62 12.92
CA SER A 72 -6.94 -3.21 12.70
C SER A 72 -6.09 -3.03 11.44
N PHE A 73 -5.17 -3.96 11.18
CA PHE A 73 -4.35 -3.94 9.98
C PHE A 73 -5.23 -4.14 8.74
N ASP A 74 -6.11 -5.15 8.72
CA ASP A 74 -7.05 -5.42 7.63
C ASP A 74 -7.98 -4.22 7.36
N THR A 75 -8.53 -3.63 8.43
CA THR A 75 -9.33 -2.40 8.35
C THR A 75 -8.55 -1.26 7.70
N LEU A 76 -7.28 -1.09 8.07
CA LEU A 76 -6.41 -0.08 7.47
C LEU A 76 -6.11 -0.39 5.99
N LEU A 77 -5.88 -1.65 5.62
CA LEU A 77 -5.66 -2.04 4.22
C LEU A 77 -6.85 -1.66 3.34
N SER A 78 -8.08 -1.98 3.80
CA SER A 78 -9.31 -1.59 3.11
C SER A 78 -9.40 -0.08 2.95
N HIS A 79 -9.14 0.68 4.02
CA HIS A 79 -9.14 2.13 3.97
C HIS A 79 -8.06 2.70 3.04
N LEU A 80 -6.85 2.12 2.99
CA LEU A 80 -5.77 2.61 2.13
C LEU A 80 -6.15 2.52 0.64
N GLY A 81 -6.88 1.47 0.23
CA GLY A 81 -7.43 1.37 -1.12
C GLY A 81 -8.28 2.59 -1.50
N THR A 82 -9.32 2.87 -0.72
CA THR A 82 -10.21 4.04 -0.96
C THR A 82 -9.52 5.38 -0.70
N THR A 83 -8.46 5.41 0.12
CA THR A 83 -7.67 6.61 0.41
C THR A 83 -6.90 7.08 -0.82
N PHE A 84 -6.16 6.19 -1.48
CA PHE A 84 -5.38 6.58 -2.67
C PHE A 84 -6.30 6.97 -3.84
N THR A 85 -7.46 6.33 -3.94
CA THR A 85 -8.54 6.75 -4.83
C THR A 85 -9.00 8.20 -4.55
N ALA A 86 -9.30 8.50 -3.28
CA ALA A 86 -9.74 9.84 -2.88
C ALA A 86 -8.63 10.89 -3.04
N LEU A 87 -7.36 10.53 -2.78
CA LEU A 87 -6.20 11.37 -3.03
C LEU A 87 -6.03 11.70 -4.52
N SER A 88 -6.13 10.68 -5.39
CA SER A 88 -6.10 10.86 -6.85
C SER A 88 -7.15 11.88 -7.31
N THR A 89 -8.37 11.76 -6.78
CA THR A 89 -9.45 12.71 -7.07
C THR A 89 -9.19 14.10 -6.49
N ALA A 90 -8.66 14.20 -5.27
CA ALA A 90 -8.33 15.47 -4.65
C ALA A 90 -7.24 16.21 -5.45
N PHE A 91 -6.19 15.50 -5.86
CA PHE A 91 -5.12 16.06 -6.70
C PHE A 91 -5.64 16.52 -8.05
N ALA A 92 -6.49 15.73 -8.72
CA ALA A 92 -7.08 16.13 -9.99
C ALA A 92 -7.87 17.44 -9.89
N ARG A 93 -8.48 17.72 -8.73
CA ARG A 93 -9.23 18.96 -8.49
C ARG A 93 -8.35 20.18 -8.18
N CYS A 94 -7.11 19.99 -7.75
CA CYS A 94 -6.18 21.09 -7.46
C CYS A 94 -5.62 21.74 -8.72
N PHE A 95 -5.68 21.07 -9.88
CA PHE A 95 -5.22 21.61 -11.16
C PHE A 95 -6.42 22.07 -11.99
N PRO A 96 -6.71 23.38 -12.06
CA PRO A 96 -7.73 23.88 -12.96
C PRO A 96 -7.38 23.48 -14.40
N GLN A 97 -8.36 22.87 -15.06
CA GLN A 97 -8.31 22.18 -16.34
C GLN A 97 -8.02 23.14 -17.52
N GLU A 98 -6.87 23.82 -17.53
CA GLU A 98 -6.43 24.63 -18.67
C GLU A 98 -5.74 23.80 -19.77
N GLN A 99 -5.74 22.46 -19.67
CA GLN A 99 -4.77 21.64 -20.42
C GLN A 99 -5.34 20.67 -21.45
N ARG A 100 -4.45 20.43 -22.42
CA ARG A 100 -4.65 19.76 -23.70
C ARG A 100 -5.10 18.31 -23.50
N PRO A 101 -6.04 17.82 -24.34
CA PRO A 101 -6.42 16.41 -24.31
C PRO A 101 -5.20 15.52 -24.58
N GLY A 102 -4.89 14.60 -23.64
CA GLY A 102 -3.93 13.51 -23.86
C GLY A 102 -2.74 13.40 -22.90
N THR A 103 -2.53 14.33 -21.96
CA THR A 103 -1.45 14.18 -20.96
C THR A 103 -1.98 13.63 -19.65
N VAL A 104 -1.43 12.50 -19.17
CA VAL A 104 -1.72 11.96 -17.85
C VAL A 104 -1.13 12.89 -16.79
N HIS A 105 -1.98 13.39 -15.89
CA HIS A 105 -1.52 14.17 -14.76
C HIS A 105 -1.09 13.24 -13.64
N THR A 106 0.10 13.48 -13.14
CA THR A 106 0.62 12.77 -11.97
C THR A 106 0.95 13.76 -10.86
N SER A 107 0.75 13.33 -9.63
CA SER A 107 1.08 14.06 -8.42
C SER A 107 1.95 13.22 -7.50
N ARG A 108 2.52 13.84 -6.47
CA ARG A 108 3.32 13.14 -5.47
C ARG A 108 2.54 12.98 -4.19
N ALA A 109 2.32 11.74 -3.77
CA ALA A 109 1.67 11.41 -2.52
C ALA A 109 2.69 11.05 -1.44
N TYR A 110 2.39 11.42 -0.20
CA TYR A 110 3.24 11.10 0.95
C TYR A 110 2.44 10.46 2.07
N MET A 111 3.01 9.42 2.66
CA MET A 111 2.47 8.74 3.84
C MET A 111 3.58 8.61 4.90
N ALA A 112 3.27 8.92 6.15
CA ALA A 112 4.17 8.77 7.27
C ALA A 112 3.68 7.67 8.23
N ILE A 113 4.60 6.79 8.62
CA ILE A 113 4.39 5.73 9.63
C ILE A 113 5.20 6.12 10.85
N LEU A 114 4.52 6.43 11.96
CA LEU A 114 5.15 6.89 13.20
C LEU A 114 4.94 5.87 14.31
N MET A 115 5.99 5.47 15.00
CA MET A 115 5.90 4.55 16.13
C MET A 115 6.25 5.26 17.44
N GLY A 116 5.32 5.25 18.39
CA GLY A 116 5.53 5.81 19.72
C GLY A 116 4.24 6.19 20.44
N PRO A 117 4.35 6.77 21.65
CA PRO A 117 3.21 7.09 22.49
C PRO A 117 2.25 8.11 21.87
N SER A 118 2.76 9.00 21.01
CA SER A 118 1.97 10.01 20.30
C SER A 118 2.66 10.41 18.99
N ILE A 119 1.94 11.11 18.11
CA ILE A 119 2.49 11.68 16.86
C ILE A 119 3.68 12.63 17.15
N GLY A 120 3.56 13.48 18.18
CA GLY A 120 4.59 14.46 18.54
C GLY A 120 5.82 13.87 19.23
N SER A 121 5.67 12.71 19.88
CA SER A 121 6.73 12.01 20.62
C SER A 121 7.13 10.66 20.00
N ALA A 122 6.90 10.50 18.70
CA ALA A 122 7.25 9.28 17.96
C ALA A 122 8.76 9.02 18.05
N LYS A 123 9.12 7.77 18.40
CA LYS A 123 10.50 7.30 18.52
C LYS A 123 11.14 7.00 17.16
N SER A 124 10.33 6.57 16.20
CA SER A 124 10.73 6.38 14.80
C SER A 124 9.66 6.91 13.88
N LYS A 125 10.11 7.46 12.74
CA LYS A 125 9.29 8.04 11.69
C LYS A 125 9.82 7.52 10.36
N VAL A 126 8.96 6.85 9.61
CA VAL A 126 9.27 6.32 8.27
C VAL A 126 8.38 7.02 7.27
N MET A 127 8.96 7.55 6.19
CA MET A 127 8.21 8.21 5.12
C MET A 127 8.10 7.30 3.89
N LEU A 128 6.93 7.27 3.27
CA LEU A 128 6.72 6.77 1.91
C LEU A 128 6.44 7.96 1.01
N ALA A 129 7.19 8.07 -0.07
CA ALA A 129 6.83 8.93 -1.19
C ALA A 129 6.43 8.08 -2.39
N VAL A 130 5.30 8.42 -3.00
CA VAL A 130 4.82 7.86 -4.26
C VAL A 130 4.88 8.99 -5.28
N ASP A 131 5.92 9.00 -6.10
CA ASP A 131 6.19 9.99 -7.13
C ASP A 131 5.65 9.51 -8.48
N GLY A 132 4.55 10.12 -8.93
CA GLY A 132 3.85 9.70 -10.13
C GLY A 132 2.46 9.13 -9.89
N LEU A 133 1.83 9.38 -8.74
CA LEU A 133 0.46 8.96 -8.48
C LEU A 133 -0.46 9.61 -9.51
N GLU A 134 -1.21 8.81 -10.24
CA GLU A 134 -2.14 9.29 -11.25
C GLU A 134 -3.25 10.13 -10.61
N ALA A 135 -3.45 11.35 -11.11
CA ALA A 135 -4.48 12.28 -10.67
C ALA A 135 -5.69 12.20 -11.62
N LYS A 136 -6.73 11.48 -11.20
CA LYS A 136 -7.98 11.28 -11.95
C LYS A 136 -9.19 11.55 -11.06
N VAL A 137 -10.19 12.25 -11.60
CA VAL A 137 -11.47 12.44 -10.92
C VAL A 137 -12.26 11.13 -10.94
N TRP A 138 -12.76 10.70 -9.77
CA TRP A 138 -13.69 9.58 -9.68
C TRP A 138 -14.88 9.76 -10.65
N GLY A 139 -15.17 8.73 -11.45
CA GLY A 139 -16.21 8.76 -12.49
C GLY A 139 -15.73 9.14 -13.90
N GLN A 140 -14.47 9.59 -14.06
CA GLN A 140 -13.84 9.75 -15.39
C GLN A 140 -12.85 8.62 -15.71
N ARG A 141 -12.91 7.50 -14.98
CA ARG A 141 -12.04 6.35 -15.21
C ARG A 141 -12.59 5.54 -16.39
N ASP A 142 -11.79 5.44 -17.46
CA ASP A 142 -12.15 4.69 -18.68
C ASP A 142 -12.36 3.18 -18.43
N ASP A 143 -11.97 2.67 -17.26
CA ASP A 143 -12.07 1.26 -16.88
C ASP A 143 -13.53 0.74 -16.76
N LEU A 144 -14.52 1.64 -16.78
CA LEU A 144 -15.95 1.28 -16.78
C LEU A 144 -16.60 1.28 -18.18
N ARG A 145 -15.83 1.51 -19.25
CA ARG A 145 -16.34 1.47 -20.64
C ARG A 145 -16.17 0.13 -21.34
N LEU A 146 -15.87 -0.92 -20.60
CA LEU A 146 -15.88 -2.26 -21.16
C LEU A 146 -17.33 -2.75 -21.30
N GLU A 147 -17.80 -2.71 -22.55
CA GLU A 147 -18.77 -3.66 -23.12
C GLU A 147 -20.28 -3.48 -22.85
N ASP A 148 -20.85 -2.29 -23.09
CA ASP A 148 -22.30 -2.14 -23.32
C ASP A 148 -22.63 -1.73 -24.77
N GLU A 149 -21.92 -2.32 -25.74
CA GLU A 149 -22.23 -2.20 -27.18
C GLU A 149 -22.85 -3.48 -27.76
N GLY A 150 -23.44 -4.35 -26.92
CA GLY A 150 -24.09 -5.57 -27.41
C GLY A 150 -25.07 -6.19 -26.44
N GLY A 151 -26.31 -5.69 -26.37
CA GLY A 151 -27.32 -6.36 -25.55
C GLY A 151 -28.68 -5.68 -25.43
N ASN A 152 -29.33 -5.37 -26.55
CA ASN A 152 -30.79 -5.16 -26.56
C ASN A 152 -31.48 -6.50 -26.24
N SER A 153 -31.57 -6.85 -24.96
CA SER A 153 -32.34 -7.99 -24.46
C SER A 153 -33.45 -7.45 -23.56
N GLU A 154 -34.59 -7.16 -24.19
CA GLU A 154 -35.88 -7.22 -23.49
C GLU A 154 -36.01 -8.66 -22.95
N SER A 155 -35.99 -8.83 -21.64
CA SER A 155 -36.42 -10.08 -21.01
C SER A 155 -37.26 -9.74 -19.81
N ASP A 156 -38.52 -10.13 -19.98
CA ASP A 156 -39.63 -10.05 -19.07
C ASP A 156 -39.32 -10.69 -17.72
N ASP A 157 -39.88 -10.05 -16.70
CA ASP A 157 -40.52 -10.63 -15.52
C ASP A 157 -40.47 -12.16 -15.39
N ASP A 158 -39.77 -12.66 -14.37
CA ASP A 158 -40.19 -13.88 -13.68
C ASP A 158 -39.83 -13.79 -12.18
N GLU A 159 -40.88 -13.65 -11.38
CA GLU A 159 -40.88 -13.78 -9.93
C GLU A 159 -40.67 -15.25 -9.55
N CYS A 160 -39.67 -15.54 -8.72
CA CYS A 160 -39.67 -16.78 -7.95
C CYS A 160 -39.11 -16.56 -6.54
N ASP A 161 -40.06 -16.38 -5.63
CA ASP A 161 -40.02 -16.80 -4.23
C ASP A 161 -39.39 -18.20 -4.10
N ASN A 162 -38.43 -18.34 -3.19
CA ASN A 162 -38.22 -19.62 -2.50
C ASN A 162 -37.47 -19.38 -1.19
N ASP A 163 -38.27 -19.33 -0.11
CA ASP A 163 -37.89 -19.83 1.20
C ASP A 163 -37.41 -21.29 1.07
N ASP A 164 -36.28 -21.63 1.70
CA ASP A 164 -36.24 -22.86 2.50
C ASP A 164 -34.99 -22.92 3.38
N ASP A 165 -35.28 -22.89 4.69
CA ASP A 165 -34.44 -23.32 5.80
C ASP A 165 -33.98 -24.77 5.61
N GLN A 166 -32.67 -25.05 5.65
CA GLN A 166 -32.16 -26.31 6.21
C GLN A 166 -30.86 -26.10 6.97
N GLU A 167 -30.98 -26.05 8.30
CA GLU A 167 -29.93 -26.47 9.21
C GLU A 167 -29.64 -27.97 8.99
N SER A 168 -28.36 -28.35 8.92
CA SER A 168 -27.96 -29.76 9.03
C SER A 168 -26.60 -29.88 9.69
N GLN A 169 -26.63 -30.61 10.80
CA GLN A 169 -25.57 -30.86 11.76
C GLN A 169 -24.57 -31.90 11.24
N SER A 170 -23.35 -31.81 11.77
CA SER A 170 -22.42 -32.89 12.15
C SER A 170 -22.17 -34.06 11.19
N SER A 171 -20.90 -34.27 10.82
CA SER A 171 -20.32 -35.62 10.86
C SER A 171 -18.80 -35.57 11.02
N ASP A 172 -18.35 -36.09 12.15
CA ASP A 172 -16.99 -36.59 12.36
C ASP A 172 -16.70 -37.75 11.40
N GLY A 173 -15.44 -37.88 10.96
CA GLY A 173 -15.00 -38.95 10.07
C GLY A 173 -13.48 -39.00 9.93
N ASP A 174 -12.81 -39.53 10.95
CA ASP A 174 -11.46 -40.08 10.89
C ASP A 174 -11.38 -41.22 9.84
N ALA A 175 -10.38 -41.18 8.96
CA ALA A 175 -9.84 -42.37 8.30
C ALA A 175 -8.42 -42.12 7.78
N GLU A 176 -7.45 -42.60 8.56
CA GLU A 176 -6.07 -42.90 8.16
C GLU A 176 -6.04 -43.96 7.05
N GLY A 177 -5.13 -43.80 6.09
CA GLY A 177 -4.80 -44.83 5.11
C GLY A 177 -3.73 -44.38 4.11
N PRO A 178 -2.50 -44.90 4.19
CA PRO A 178 -1.49 -44.69 3.16
C PRO A 178 -1.68 -45.72 2.04
N SER A 179 -1.72 -45.26 0.79
CA SER A 179 -1.69 -46.14 -0.38
C SER A 179 -0.52 -45.72 -1.27
N ASP A 180 0.61 -46.39 -1.05
CA ASP A 180 1.67 -46.53 -2.05
C ASP A 180 1.11 -47.29 -3.25
N SER A 181 1.22 -46.73 -4.44
CA SER A 181 0.99 -47.45 -5.69
C SER A 181 1.93 -46.90 -6.76
N ASP A 182 2.96 -47.71 -6.96
CA ASP A 182 3.96 -47.68 -8.01
C ASP A 182 3.36 -47.75 -9.42
N GLU A 183 4.08 -47.10 -10.33
CA GLU A 183 4.38 -47.51 -11.71
C GLU A 183 3.23 -47.73 -12.70
N SER A 184 3.12 -46.79 -13.65
CA SER A 184 2.86 -47.13 -15.05
C SER A 184 3.43 -46.05 -15.97
N ASP A 185 4.60 -46.34 -16.55
CA ASP A 185 5.14 -45.71 -17.75
C ASP A 185 4.19 -45.99 -18.92
N ALA A 186 3.59 -44.93 -19.46
CA ALA A 186 2.91 -44.94 -20.74
C ALA A 186 3.46 -43.77 -21.57
N ASP A 187 4.39 -44.11 -22.46
CA ASP A 187 4.83 -43.27 -23.57
C ASP A 187 3.63 -43.06 -24.51
N ASP A 188 2.95 -41.91 -24.39
CA ASP A 188 1.96 -41.47 -25.37
C ASP A 188 2.45 -40.20 -26.06
N ASP A 189 3.03 -40.45 -27.22
CA ASP A 189 3.70 -39.54 -28.13
C ASP A 189 2.64 -38.90 -29.06
N GLU A 190 1.79 -38.02 -28.52
CA GLU A 190 0.76 -37.33 -29.32
C GLU A 190 0.80 -35.80 -29.20
N ASN A 191 1.57 -35.22 -30.12
CA ASN A 191 1.14 -34.07 -30.92
C ASN A 191 0.86 -32.77 -30.13
N ASP A 192 1.92 -32.20 -29.55
CA ASP A 192 2.01 -30.82 -29.07
C ASP A 192 1.84 -29.82 -30.23
N ARG A 193 0.60 -29.69 -30.71
CA ARG A 193 0.16 -28.45 -31.35
C ARG A 193 0.20 -27.39 -30.28
N ALA A 194 1.30 -26.65 -30.24
CA ALA A 194 1.51 -25.46 -29.41
C ALA A 194 0.40 -24.43 -29.67
N SER A 195 -0.76 -24.63 -29.04
CA SER A 195 -1.82 -23.64 -28.92
C SER A 195 -1.22 -22.48 -28.14
N SER A 196 -1.02 -21.37 -28.85
CA SER A 196 -0.51 -20.14 -28.25
C SER A 196 -1.42 -19.77 -27.06
N PRO A 197 -0.85 -19.49 -25.87
CA PRO A 197 -1.67 -19.18 -24.70
C PRO A 197 -2.57 -17.96 -25.00
N PRO A 198 -3.82 -17.96 -24.50
CA PRO A 198 -4.73 -16.84 -24.69
C PRO A 198 -4.10 -15.55 -24.14
N PRO A 199 -4.38 -14.39 -24.75
CA PRO A 199 -3.84 -13.12 -24.28
C PRO A 199 -4.22 -12.94 -22.79
N PRO A 200 -3.26 -12.53 -21.94
CA PRO A 200 -3.54 -12.31 -20.53
C PRO A 200 -4.64 -11.25 -20.39
N SER A 201 -5.63 -11.51 -19.54
CA SER A 201 -6.64 -10.51 -19.20
C SER A 201 -5.98 -9.32 -18.49
N ALA A 202 -6.59 -8.13 -18.59
CA ALA A 202 -6.10 -6.92 -17.92
C ALA A 202 -5.85 -7.14 -16.41
N PHE A 203 -6.71 -7.94 -15.76
CA PHE A 203 -6.53 -8.32 -14.36
C PHE A 203 -5.25 -9.14 -14.10
N ALA A 204 -4.93 -10.10 -14.97
CA ALA A 204 -3.71 -10.90 -14.82
C ALA A 204 -2.44 -10.06 -14.97
N GLU A 205 -2.48 -9.05 -15.85
CA GLU A 205 -1.42 -8.06 -15.99
C GLU A 205 -1.27 -7.18 -14.75
N GLU A 206 -2.36 -6.63 -14.22
CA GLU A 206 -2.36 -5.85 -12.98
C GLU A 206 -1.77 -6.64 -11.82
N GLN A 207 -2.18 -7.90 -11.63
CA GLN A 207 -1.63 -8.77 -10.59
C GLN A 207 -0.13 -9.03 -10.76
N ARG A 208 0.35 -9.16 -12.01
CA ARG A 208 1.78 -9.30 -12.30
C ARG A 208 2.55 -8.03 -11.92
N ILE A 209 1.97 -6.86 -12.20
CA ILE A 209 2.55 -5.55 -11.84
C ILE A 209 2.66 -5.44 -10.33
N LEU A 210 1.58 -5.72 -9.58
CA LEU A 210 1.55 -5.66 -8.12
C LEU A 210 2.63 -6.56 -7.49
N ARG A 211 2.74 -7.82 -7.92
CA ARG A 211 3.77 -8.75 -7.44
C ARG A 211 5.19 -8.30 -7.78
N THR A 212 5.38 -7.72 -8.96
CA THR A 212 6.68 -7.23 -9.39
C THR A 212 7.11 -6.03 -8.55
N ALA A 213 6.20 -5.09 -8.31
CA ALA A 213 6.44 -3.92 -7.49
C ALA A 213 6.76 -4.30 -6.03
N ASP A 214 6.02 -5.24 -5.45
CA ASP A 214 6.28 -5.77 -4.10
C ASP A 214 7.68 -6.39 -3.99
N ARG A 215 8.05 -7.23 -4.96
CA ARG A 215 9.41 -7.82 -5.01
C ARG A 215 10.50 -6.75 -5.12
N LEU A 216 10.28 -5.70 -5.92
CA LEU A 216 11.23 -4.59 -6.04
C LEU A 216 11.35 -3.81 -4.73
N LEU A 217 10.24 -3.59 -4.04
CA LEU A 217 10.18 -2.96 -2.72
C LEU A 217 10.98 -3.77 -1.70
N SER A 218 10.67 -5.06 -1.53
CA SER A 218 11.38 -5.90 -0.58
C SER A 218 12.89 -5.94 -0.88
N ARG A 219 13.27 -6.02 -2.16
CA ARG A 219 14.68 -5.99 -2.57
C ARG A 219 15.34 -4.65 -2.21
N ALA A 220 14.69 -3.52 -2.47
CA ALA A 220 15.22 -2.20 -2.12
C ALA A 220 15.42 -2.03 -0.61
N LEU A 221 14.50 -2.56 0.21
CA LEU A 221 14.63 -2.55 1.66
C LEU A 221 15.81 -3.42 2.14
N VAL A 222 15.99 -4.61 1.56
CA VAL A 222 17.12 -5.49 1.89
C VAL A 222 18.46 -4.86 1.49
N SER A 223 18.55 -4.26 0.30
CA SER A 223 19.75 -3.55 -0.15
C SER A 223 20.10 -2.39 0.80
N ALA A 224 19.11 -1.57 1.18
CA ALA A 224 19.35 -0.49 2.13
C ALA A 224 19.83 -0.99 3.51
N ASP A 225 19.37 -2.16 3.95
CA ASP A 225 19.84 -2.79 5.19
C ASP A 225 21.31 -3.21 5.09
N CYS A 226 21.72 -3.80 3.97
CA CYS A 226 23.13 -4.11 3.71
C CYS A 226 24.03 -2.86 3.69
N ASP A 227 23.51 -1.73 3.22
CA ASP A 227 24.23 -0.46 3.15
C ASP A 227 24.23 0.32 4.49
N GLY A 228 23.64 -0.23 5.56
CA GLY A 228 23.53 0.41 6.87
C GLY A 228 22.51 1.55 6.92
N ASN A 229 21.72 1.73 5.87
CA ASN A 229 20.59 2.67 5.78
C ASN A 229 19.24 1.97 6.01
N GLY A 230 19.27 0.76 6.56
CA GLY A 230 18.10 -0.07 6.80
C GLY A 230 17.09 0.56 7.75
N LEU A 231 15.85 0.06 7.65
CA LEU A 231 14.76 0.40 8.55
C LEU A 231 14.84 -0.37 9.87
N ALA A 232 15.69 -1.39 9.99
CA ALA A 232 15.78 -2.20 11.20
C ALA A 232 16.17 -1.35 12.42
N SER A 233 15.37 -1.42 13.48
CA SER A 233 15.74 -0.86 14.78
C SER A 233 14.89 -1.47 15.87
N GLU A 234 15.52 -1.84 16.98
CA GLU A 234 14.82 -2.37 18.14
C GLU A 234 14.04 -1.27 18.86
N ILE A 235 12.72 -1.27 18.67
CA ILE A 235 11.79 -0.42 19.40
C ILE A 235 10.85 -1.35 20.14
N SER A 236 10.65 -1.12 21.45
CA SER A 236 9.62 -1.84 22.18
C SER A 236 8.27 -1.66 21.48
N PRO A 237 7.37 -2.66 21.53
CA PRO A 237 6.06 -2.51 20.92
C PRO A 237 5.32 -1.28 21.46
N THR A 238 4.81 -0.46 20.55
CA THR A 238 4.12 0.79 20.84
C THR A 238 2.94 0.99 19.88
N GLN A 239 2.23 2.11 20.04
CA GLN A 239 1.24 2.51 19.06
C GLN A 239 1.92 2.99 17.77
N THR A 240 1.39 2.54 16.64
CA THR A 240 1.73 3.01 15.30
C THR A 240 0.65 3.98 14.84
N HIS A 241 1.06 5.17 14.42
CA HIS A 241 0.20 6.23 13.89
C HIS A 241 0.48 6.35 12.40
N ILE A 242 -0.58 6.37 11.59
CA ILE A 242 -0.49 6.49 10.13
C ILE A 242 -1.01 7.86 9.73
N LEU A 243 -0.19 8.60 9.00
CA LEU A 243 -0.54 9.92 8.50
C LEU A 243 -0.37 9.97 6.99
N ILE A 244 -1.20 10.75 6.31
CA ILE A 244 -1.05 11.09 4.88
C ILE A 244 -0.98 12.60 4.74
N ARG A 245 -0.25 13.06 3.72
CA ARG A 245 -0.26 14.47 3.32
C ARG A 245 -1.23 14.66 2.17
N ALA A 246 -2.27 15.45 2.39
CA ALA A 246 -3.36 15.64 1.43
C ALA A 246 -3.86 17.10 1.43
N PRO A 247 -4.48 17.58 0.34
CA PRO A 247 -5.12 18.88 0.30
C PRO A 247 -6.20 19.02 1.39
N ARG A 248 -6.53 20.24 1.82
CA ARG A 248 -7.67 20.48 2.74
C ARG A 248 -8.99 19.95 2.21
N ARG A 249 -9.20 19.98 0.89
CA ARG A 249 -10.39 19.42 0.22
C ARG A 249 -10.45 17.90 0.19
N PHE A 250 -9.43 17.19 0.66
CA PHE A 250 -9.49 15.75 0.81
C PHE A 250 -10.59 15.39 1.80
N VAL A 251 -11.45 14.44 1.43
CA VAL A 251 -12.55 13.98 2.29
C VAL A 251 -12.57 12.46 2.27
N HIS A 252 -12.40 11.86 3.44
CA HIS A 252 -12.49 10.41 3.63
C HIS A 252 -12.92 10.11 5.07
N PRO A 253 -13.89 9.21 5.31
CA PRO A 253 -14.48 8.99 6.64
C PRO A 253 -13.46 8.54 7.70
N SER A 254 -12.47 7.74 7.30
CA SER A 254 -11.48 7.15 8.21
C SER A 254 -10.25 8.03 8.50
N TRP A 255 -10.23 9.29 8.05
CA TRP A 255 -9.10 10.20 8.22
C TRP A 255 -9.51 11.51 8.89
N ILE A 256 -8.70 11.93 9.87
CA ILE A 256 -8.94 13.14 10.66
C ILE A 256 -7.86 14.18 10.33
N PRO A 257 -8.21 15.43 10.01
CA PRO A 257 -7.24 16.47 9.74
C PRO A 257 -6.47 16.87 11.01
N ARG A 258 -5.14 17.03 10.91
CA ARG A 258 -4.23 17.32 12.04
C ARG A 258 -3.41 18.58 11.78
N GLN A 259 -4.04 19.75 11.91
CA GLN A 259 -3.37 21.04 11.70
C GLN A 259 -2.26 21.32 12.74
N ASN A 260 -2.37 20.77 13.94
CA ASN A 260 -1.42 20.99 15.03
C ASN A 260 -0.05 20.33 14.84
N VAL A 261 0.09 19.37 13.91
CA VAL A 261 1.37 18.68 13.64
C VAL A 261 2.00 19.07 12.31
N THR A 262 1.32 19.93 11.52
CA THR A 262 1.72 20.28 10.16
C THR A 262 3.16 20.78 10.08
N ALA A 263 3.52 21.80 10.88
CA ALA A 263 4.86 22.36 10.83
C ALA A 263 5.96 21.33 11.18
N SER A 264 5.74 20.47 12.18
CA SER A 264 6.75 19.45 12.55
C SER A 264 6.90 18.38 11.48
N MET A 265 5.80 17.98 10.84
CA MET A 265 5.81 16.92 9.84
C MET A 265 6.28 17.44 8.48
N ASP A 266 6.00 18.69 8.14
CA ASP A 266 6.53 19.35 6.95
C ASP A 266 8.05 19.53 7.03
N ASN A 267 8.57 19.94 8.19
CA ASN A 267 10.03 19.97 8.43
C ASN A 267 10.67 18.58 8.29
N PHE A 268 9.97 17.50 8.67
CA PHE A 268 10.46 16.13 8.50
C PHE A 268 10.41 15.70 7.04
N LEU A 269 9.34 16.05 6.33
CA LEU A 269 9.17 15.79 4.91
C LEU A 269 10.23 16.53 4.06
N GLU A 270 10.51 17.80 4.34
CA GLU A 270 11.57 18.56 3.67
C GLU A 270 12.95 17.89 3.84
N GLN A 271 13.25 17.39 5.04
CA GLN A 271 14.48 16.63 5.28
C GLN A 271 14.49 15.34 4.47
N PHE A 272 13.38 14.60 4.43
CA PHE A 272 13.24 13.40 3.61
C PHE A 272 13.47 13.66 2.12
N ILE A 273 12.81 14.67 1.55
CA ILE A 273 12.97 15.05 0.14
C ILE A 273 14.42 15.45 -0.15
N GLY A 274 15.05 16.22 0.74
CA GLY A 274 16.45 16.64 0.60
C GLY A 274 17.45 15.49 0.64
N VAL A 275 17.21 14.48 1.51
CA VAL A 275 18.07 13.27 1.60
C VAL A 275 17.81 12.31 0.43
N ALA A 276 16.59 12.26 -0.10
CA ALA A 276 16.26 11.47 -1.28
C ALA A 276 16.84 12.07 -2.58
N GLY A 277 17.30 13.32 -2.56
CA GLY A 277 17.88 14.01 -3.72
C GLY A 277 16.86 14.73 -4.61
N HIS A 278 15.61 14.86 -4.14
CA HIS A 278 14.50 15.45 -4.92
C HIS A 278 14.15 16.89 -4.50
N GLY A 279 15.01 17.55 -3.74
CA GLY A 279 14.78 18.93 -3.29
C GLY A 279 16.07 19.65 -2.89
N PRO A 280 15.96 20.94 -2.52
CA PRO A 280 17.12 21.74 -2.12
C PRO A 280 17.79 21.12 -0.89
N ARG A 281 19.11 20.97 -0.96
CA ARG A 281 19.92 20.46 0.16
C ARG A 281 19.89 21.48 1.29
N THR A 282 19.18 21.18 2.36
CA THR A 282 19.25 22.00 3.59
C THR A 282 20.35 21.46 4.49
N SER A 283 21.22 22.34 4.99
CA SER A 283 22.35 21.98 5.88
C SER A 283 21.95 21.76 7.34
N LYS A 284 20.65 21.53 7.61
CA LYS A 284 20.12 21.42 8.97
C LYS A 284 20.63 20.15 9.67
N LYS A 285 20.61 20.19 11.00
CA LYS A 285 21.10 19.14 11.92
C LYS A 285 20.56 17.76 11.50
N LYS A 286 21.44 16.77 11.41
CA LYS A 286 21.16 15.41 10.92
C LYS A 286 20.24 14.65 11.88
N THR A 287 18.92 14.79 11.74
CA THR A 287 17.98 13.78 12.26
C THR A 287 18.07 12.56 11.36
N LYS A 288 18.01 11.34 11.92
CA LYS A 288 17.94 10.13 11.09
C LYS A 288 16.62 10.18 10.32
N VAL A 289 16.70 10.20 8.99
CA VAL A 289 15.53 10.15 8.12
C VAL A 289 15.45 8.75 7.53
N GLU A 290 14.31 8.11 7.72
CA GLU A 290 14.03 6.75 7.25
C GLU A 290 12.83 6.83 6.30
N GLY A 291 12.85 6.01 5.25
CA GLY A 291 11.73 5.97 4.31
C GLY A 291 12.02 5.20 3.05
N LEU A 292 11.08 5.27 2.12
CA LEU A 292 11.11 4.64 0.81
C LEU A 292 10.61 5.64 -0.23
N TRP A 293 11.34 5.76 -1.33
CA TRP A 293 10.92 6.53 -2.50
C TRP A 293 10.45 5.60 -3.61
N VAL A 294 9.20 5.67 -4.01
CA VAL A 294 8.67 4.93 -5.16
C VAL A 294 8.45 5.92 -6.29
N ALA A 295 9.02 5.68 -7.46
CA ALA A 295 8.88 6.54 -8.62
C ALA A 295 8.53 5.72 -9.87
N CYS A 296 7.78 6.34 -10.77
CA CYS A 296 7.59 5.87 -12.14
C CYS A 296 8.69 6.43 -13.07
N GLN A 297 8.76 5.99 -14.32
CA GLN A 297 9.81 6.40 -15.26
C GLN A 297 9.86 7.92 -15.48
N LYS A 298 8.69 8.55 -15.48
CA LYS A 298 8.53 9.98 -15.71
C LYS A 298 8.35 10.65 -14.34
N PRO A 299 9.29 11.50 -13.90
CA PRO A 299 9.12 12.19 -12.62
C PRO A 299 7.86 13.04 -12.65
N SER A 300 7.18 13.16 -11.51
CA SER A 300 6.00 14.01 -11.40
C SER A 300 6.34 15.43 -11.85
N THR A 301 5.49 15.99 -12.70
CA THR A 301 5.63 17.37 -13.18
C THR A 301 5.25 18.42 -12.13
N ASP A 302 4.66 18.00 -11.02
CA ASP A 302 4.19 18.89 -9.97
C ASP A 302 5.28 19.16 -8.93
N LEU A 303 6.01 20.27 -9.13
CA LEU A 303 7.02 20.77 -8.19
C LEU A 303 6.50 21.92 -7.31
N GLY A 304 5.19 22.04 -7.12
CA GLY A 304 4.61 23.05 -6.23
C GLY A 304 4.42 24.38 -6.93
N THR A 305 3.37 24.46 -7.74
CA THR A 305 2.85 25.75 -8.19
C THR A 305 2.31 26.53 -6.98
N ASP A 306 2.41 27.87 -7.01
CA ASP A 306 1.85 28.73 -5.96
C ASP A 306 0.37 28.40 -5.75
N VAL A 307 0.06 27.88 -4.57
CA VAL A 307 -1.30 27.50 -4.16
C VAL A 307 -2.15 28.75 -4.10
N LYS A 308 -3.00 28.96 -5.10
CA LYS A 308 -3.90 30.13 -5.17
C LYS A 308 -5.14 29.98 -4.27
N ASN A 309 -5.50 28.74 -3.93
CA ASN A 309 -6.72 28.42 -3.18
C ASN A 309 -6.35 27.73 -1.85
N GLU A 310 -6.85 28.25 -0.73
CA GLU A 310 -6.62 27.69 0.61
C GLU A 310 -7.07 26.22 0.73
N GLU A 311 -8.09 25.81 -0.03
CA GLU A 311 -8.57 24.42 -0.05
C GLU A 311 -7.55 23.43 -0.66
N ASP A 312 -6.58 23.95 -1.42
CA ASP A 312 -5.51 23.16 -2.02
C ASP A 312 -4.24 23.17 -1.13
N GLU A 313 -4.27 23.84 0.02
CA GLU A 313 -3.17 23.76 1.00
C GLU A 313 -3.03 22.32 1.52
N MET A 314 -1.82 21.79 1.39
CA MET A 314 -1.48 20.43 1.84
C MET A 314 -1.33 20.39 3.36
N ILE A 315 -2.17 19.59 4.02
CA ILE A 315 -2.11 19.35 5.47
C ILE A 315 -1.90 17.86 5.76
N TRP A 316 -1.62 17.54 7.01
CA TRP A 316 -1.54 16.15 7.46
C TRP A 316 -2.88 15.65 7.98
N TRP A 317 -3.22 14.44 7.57
CA TRP A 317 -4.39 13.70 8.03
C TRP A 317 -3.92 12.45 8.76
N SER A 318 -4.51 12.12 9.90
CA SER A 318 -4.23 10.88 10.63
C SER A 318 -5.35 9.88 10.44
N TRP A 319 -5.00 8.61 10.28
CA TRP A 319 -5.97 7.52 10.35
C TRP A 319 -6.64 7.49 11.73
N ASP A 320 -7.97 7.31 11.78
CA ASP A 320 -8.76 7.28 13.02
C ASP A 320 -8.65 5.93 13.77
N GLY A 321 -8.12 4.90 13.11
CA GLY A 321 -7.90 3.61 13.74
C GLY A 321 -6.67 3.57 14.66
N LYS A 322 -6.45 2.40 15.26
CA LYS A 322 -5.36 2.16 16.18
C LYS A 322 -4.61 0.90 15.78
N LEU A 323 -3.29 0.99 15.68
CA LEU A 323 -2.44 -0.16 15.47
C LEU A 323 -1.44 -0.23 16.62
N VAL A 324 -1.47 -1.30 17.40
CA VAL A 324 -0.59 -1.46 18.59
C VAL A 324 0.25 -2.69 18.40
N GLY A 325 1.58 -2.50 18.37
CA GLY A 325 2.49 -3.63 18.34
C GLY A 325 2.39 -4.48 19.60
N PHE A 326 2.81 -5.73 19.52
CA PHE A 326 2.96 -6.62 20.66
C PHE A 326 4.27 -7.40 20.56
N ALA A 327 4.80 -7.79 21.72
CA ALA A 327 5.93 -8.70 21.85
C ALA A 327 5.55 -9.84 22.78
N GLY A 328 6.23 -10.97 22.62
CA GLY A 328 5.95 -12.20 23.33
C GLY A 328 5.08 -13.13 22.48
N TRP A 329 5.57 -14.36 22.33
CA TRP A 329 4.91 -15.47 21.66
C TRP A 329 4.86 -16.63 22.64
#